data_AF-A0A7S0XR71-F1
#
_entry.id   AF-A0A7S0XR71-F1
#
_cell.length_a   1.000
_cell.length_b   1.000
_cell.length_c   1.000
_cell.angle_alpha   90.00
_cell.angle_beta   90.00
_cell.angle_gamma   90.00
#
_symmetry.space_group_name_H-M   'P 1'
#
loop_
_entity.id
_entity.type
_entity.pdbx_description
1 polymer ?
#
loop_
_entity_poly.entity_id
_entity_poly.type
_entity_poly.pdbx_seq_one_letter_code
_entity_poly.pdbx_strand_id
1 'polypeptide(L)'
;AAPPSPTQPSFKNKRKGPSKQVRWEFKPFSNSARKDGLELRHWAKQGLQWDDYPFAKFNKVLKLLTYSDDDYDRLLQSAEWSREETDLLMSLVQRFGMNFIIVHDRWAGFELRSLEHMTD
;
A
#
# COMPACT_ATOMS: atom_id res chain seq x y z
N ALA A 1 -71.37 17.95 -15.40
CA ALA A 1 -70.24 18.56 -14.65
C ALA A 1 -69.02 17.67 -14.83
N ALA A 2 -67.87 18.21 -15.25
CA ALA A 2 -66.63 17.44 -15.42
C ALA A 2 -65.95 17.21 -14.06
N PRO A 3 -65.25 16.08 -13.84
CA PRO A 3 -64.56 15.82 -12.56
C PRO A 3 -63.33 16.72 -12.40
N PRO A 4 -62.94 17.08 -11.16
CA PRO A 4 -61.74 17.88 -10.92
C PRO A 4 -60.49 17.09 -11.28
N SER A 5 -59.55 17.74 -11.98
CA SER A 5 -58.24 17.15 -12.35
C SER A 5 -57.40 16.82 -11.11
N PRO A 6 -56.62 15.73 -11.13
CA PRO A 6 -55.79 15.35 -10.00
C PRO A 6 -54.64 16.35 -9.82
N THR A 7 -54.51 16.88 -8.62
CA THR A 7 -53.44 17.80 -8.25
C THR A 7 -52.08 17.09 -8.34
N GLN A 8 -51.21 17.55 -9.23
CA GLN A 8 -49.83 17.07 -9.33
C GLN A 8 -49.12 17.22 -7.97
N PRO A 9 -48.45 16.19 -7.43
CA PRO A 9 -47.65 16.33 -6.23
C PRO A 9 -46.46 17.26 -6.53
N SER A 10 -46.48 18.44 -5.92
CA SER A 10 -45.38 19.39 -6.01
C SER A 10 -44.17 18.85 -5.24
N PHE A 11 -43.24 18.18 -5.92
CA PHE A 11 -41.89 17.95 -5.41
C PHE A 11 -41.08 19.26 -5.44
N LYS A 12 -41.44 20.21 -4.59
CA LYS A 12 -40.65 21.42 -4.37
C LYS A 12 -40.00 21.35 -3.00
N ASN A 13 -38.97 20.52 -2.89
CA ASN A 13 -37.86 20.79 -1.98
C ASN A 13 -36.56 20.73 -2.79
N LYS A 14 -36.32 21.80 -3.55
CA LYS A 14 -34.99 22.08 -4.09
C LYS A 14 -34.11 22.36 -2.87
N ARG A 15 -33.19 21.43 -2.55
CA ARG A 15 -32.27 21.54 -1.40
C ARG A 15 -31.63 22.94 -1.42
N LYS A 16 -31.80 23.70 -0.33
CA LYS A 16 -31.28 25.07 -0.21
C LYS A 16 -29.74 25.06 -0.12
N GLY A 17 -29.09 25.79 -1.03
CA GLY A 17 -27.88 26.59 -0.77
C GLY A 17 -26.55 25.85 -0.63
N PRO A 18 -25.42 26.55 -0.83
CA PRO A 18 -24.22 26.00 -1.43
C PRO A 18 -23.56 25.01 -0.49
N SER A 19 -23.17 23.84 -0.98
CA SER A 19 -21.92 23.29 -0.47
C SER A 19 -20.89 24.39 -0.70
N LYS A 20 -20.30 24.97 0.36
CA LYS A 20 -19.20 25.94 0.20
C LYS A 20 -18.27 25.37 -0.85
N GLN A 21 -18.10 26.08 -1.98
CA GLN A 21 -17.30 25.57 -3.08
C GLN A 21 -15.92 25.27 -2.52
N VAL A 22 -15.58 23.98 -2.44
CA VAL A 22 -14.33 23.53 -1.84
C VAL A 22 -13.24 23.99 -2.78
N ARG A 23 -12.45 24.96 -2.32
CA ARG A 23 -11.26 25.40 -3.02
C ARG A 23 -10.15 24.39 -2.75
N TRP A 24 -9.47 24.00 -3.82
CA TRP A 24 -8.35 23.07 -3.77
C TRP A 24 -7.07 23.83 -4.10
N GLU A 25 -6.00 23.53 -3.39
CA GLU A 25 -4.67 24.07 -3.65
C GLU A 25 -3.69 22.91 -3.81
N PHE A 26 -2.75 23.05 -4.74
CA PHE A 26 -1.69 22.07 -4.95
C PHE A 26 -0.57 22.35 -3.96
N LYS A 27 -0.65 21.73 -2.77
CA LYS A 27 0.15 22.06 -1.60
C LYS A 27 1.37 21.13 -1.48
N PRO A 28 2.56 21.67 -1.17
CA PRO A 28 3.70 20.84 -0.79
C PRO A 28 3.48 20.19 0.58
N PHE A 29 3.99 18.97 0.73
CA PHE A 29 3.99 18.25 2.00
C PHE A 29 5.25 17.39 2.13
N SER A 30 5.68 17.21 3.37
CA SER A 30 6.69 16.23 3.74
C SER A 30 6.00 15.00 4.33
N ASN A 31 6.55 13.81 4.09
CA ASN A 31 6.04 12.56 4.64
C ASN A 31 7.08 11.99 5.61
N SER A 32 6.79 12.06 6.92
CA SER A 32 7.70 11.58 7.99
C SER A 32 8.06 10.09 7.85
N ALA A 33 7.25 9.32 7.13
CA ALA A 33 7.50 7.92 6.88
C ALA A 33 8.64 7.67 5.88
N ARG A 34 9.06 8.69 5.13
CA ARG A 34 10.19 8.61 4.20
C ARG A 34 11.47 9.08 4.89
N LYS A 35 12.60 8.46 4.53
CA LYS A 35 13.94 8.80 5.06
C LYS A 35 14.77 9.69 4.12
N ASP A 36 14.27 9.96 2.91
CA ASP A 36 14.99 10.67 1.85
C ASP A 36 14.73 12.18 1.83
N GLY A 37 13.85 12.70 2.69
CA GLY A 37 13.50 14.11 2.74
C GLY A 37 12.77 14.63 1.50
N LEU A 38 12.20 13.73 0.67
CA LEU A 38 11.50 14.13 -0.55
C LEU A 38 10.24 14.94 -0.24
N GLU A 39 10.17 16.17 -0.76
CA GLU A 39 8.96 16.99 -0.74
C GLU A 39 8.05 16.59 -1.92
N LEU A 40 6.81 16.24 -1.60
CA LEU A 40 5.79 15.88 -2.58
C LEU A 40 4.69 16.94 -2.60
N ARG A 41 3.85 16.93 -3.63
CA ARG A 41 2.70 17.83 -3.74
C ARG A 41 1.41 17.04 -3.95
N HIS A 42 0.33 17.48 -3.33
CA HIS A 42 -1.01 16.93 -3.58
C HIS A 42 -2.08 18.01 -3.58
N TRP A 43 -3.25 17.70 -4.13
CA TRP A 43 -4.44 18.55 -3.99
C TRP A 43 -4.98 18.44 -2.57
N ALA A 44 -4.93 19.54 -1.84
CA ALA A 44 -5.49 19.67 -0.49
C ALA A 44 -6.62 20.70 -0.50
N LYS A 45 -7.58 20.55 0.43
CA LYS A 45 -8.58 21.61 0.65
C LYS A 45 -7.86 22.85 1.16
N GLN A 46 -8.22 24.01 0.64
CA GLN A 46 -7.65 25.29 1.09
C GLN A 46 -7.88 25.47 2.60
N GLY A 47 -6.83 25.83 3.33
CA GLY A 47 -6.86 26.00 4.79
C GLY A 47 -6.70 24.70 5.60
N LEU A 48 -6.56 23.56 4.93
CA LEU A 48 -6.25 22.29 5.59
C LEU A 48 -4.80 22.29 6.09
N GLN A 49 -4.64 22.21 7.40
CA GLN A 49 -3.34 22.07 8.05
C GLN A 49 -3.30 20.69 8.72
N TRP A 50 -2.21 19.97 8.46
CA TRP A 50 -1.90 18.71 9.10
C TRP A 50 -0.58 18.88 9.83
N ASP A 51 -0.43 18.28 11.01
CA ASP A 51 0.85 18.28 11.73
C ASP A 51 1.91 17.44 10.99
N ASP A 52 1.48 16.30 10.44
CA ASP A 52 2.25 15.40 9.57
C ASP A 52 1.33 14.84 8.48
N TYR A 53 1.91 14.26 7.43
CA TYR A 53 1.14 13.65 6.35
C TYR A 53 0.21 12.55 6.88
N PRO A 54 -1.13 12.62 6.66
CA PRO A 54 -2.09 11.72 7.30
C PRO A 54 -1.87 10.23 7.05
N PHE A 55 -1.18 9.90 5.95
CA PHE A 55 -0.90 8.52 5.56
C PHE A 55 0.46 8.00 6.02
N ALA A 56 1.31 8.83 6.65
CA ALA A 56 2.62 8.43 7.14
C ALA A 56 2.53 7.21 8.09
N LYS A 57 1.51 7.20 8.97
CA LYS A 57 1.26 6.11 9.93
C LYS A 57 0.99 4.73 9.32
N PHE A 58 0.62 4.69 8.03
CA PHE A 58 0.34 3.45 7.32
C PHE A 58 1.56 2.86 6.63
N ASN A 59 2.71 3.56 6.65
CA ASN A 59 3.96 2.99 6.18
C ASN A 59 4.47 1.94 7.17
N LYS A 60 3.91 0.74 7.09
CA LYS A 60 4.33 -0.41 7.90
C LYS A 60 5.52 -1.06 7.22
N VAL A 61 6.71 -0.80 7.75
CA VAL A 61 7.92 -1.50 7.33
C VAL A 61 7.94 -2.84 8.02
N LEU A 62 7.90 -3.91 7.24
CA LEU A 62 8.03 -5.28 7.73
C LEU A 62 9.43 -5.45 8.32
N LYS A 63 9.51 -5.88 9.58
CA LYS A 63 10.77 -6.30 10.19
C LYS A 63 11.04 -7.72 9.75
N LEU A 64 11.82 -7.87 8.70
CA LEU A 64 12.10 -9.19 8.13
C LEU A 64 13.11 -9.95 8.97
N LEU A 65 12.87 -11.26 9.06
CA LEU A 65 13.72 -12.18 9.80
C LEU A 65 15.02 -12.34 9.02
N THR A 66 16.15 -12.18 9.72
CA THR A 66 17.47 -12.53 9.23
C THR A 66 17.95 -13.70 10.07
N TYR A 67 18.49 -14.73 9.44
CA TYR A 67 19.12 -15.83 10.16
C TYR A 67 20.64 -15.62 10.23
N SER A 68 21.25 -16.16 11.28
CA SER A 68 22.70 -16.32 11.36
C SER A 68 23.13 -17.66 10.77
N ASP A 69 24.43 -17.85 10.56
CA ASP A 69 25.01 -19.11 10.11
C ASP A 69 24.67 -20.27 11.08
N ASP A 70 24.72 -20.00 12.39
CA ASP A 70 24.30 -20.95 13.42
C ASP A 70 22.82 -21.34 13.31
N ASP A 71 21.94 -20.38 13.01
CA ASP A 71 20.52 -20.65 12.81
C ASP A 71 20.30 -21.51 11.57
N TYR A 72 21.07 -21.25 10.50
CA TYR A 72 21.01 -22.01 9.27
C TYR A 72 21.38 -23.48 9.52
N ASP A 73 22.53 -23.71 10.15
CA ASP A 73 23.04 -25.05 10.41
C ASP A 73 22.15 -25.86 11.36
N ARG A 74 21.45 -25.19 12.29
CA ARG A 74 20.60 -25.86 13.28
C ARG A 74 19.16 -26.08 12.82
N LEU A 75 18.60 -25.15 12.04
CA LEU A 75 17.15 -25.08 11.83
C LEU A 75 16.72 -25.02 10.37
N LEU A 76 17.61 -24.63 9.44
CA LEU A 76 17.21 -24.32 8.05
C LEU A 76 17.83 -25.28 7.01
N GLN A 77 18.63 -26.25 7.44
CA GLN A 77 19.14 -27.28 6.52
C GLN A 77 17.99 -28.11 5.94
N SER A 78 17.98 -28.26 4.61
CA SER A 78 16.99 -29.03 3.87
C SER A 78 17.66 -29.83 2.76
N ALA A 79 17.10 -30.99 2.43
CA ALA A 79 17.54 -31.77 1.27
C ALA A 79 17.14 -31.12 -0.08
N GLU A 80 16.12 -30.26 -0.06
CA GLU A 80 15.56 -29.64 -1.26
C GLU A 80 16.04 -28.22 -1.48
N TRP A 81 16.61 -27.56 -0.47
CA TRP A 81 17.08 -26.17 -0.54
C TRP A 81 18.55 -26.09 -0.14
N SER A 82 19.38 -25.61 -1.06
CA SER A 82 20.75 -25.25 -0.77
C SER A 82 20.81 -23.93 0.00
N ARG A 83 21.92 -23.71 0.73
CA ARG A 83 22.14 -22.46 1.47
C ARG A 83 22.09 -21.23 0.56
N GLU A 84 22.68 -21.34 -0.62
CA GLU A 84 22.71 -20.26 -1.60
C GLU A 84 21.30 -19.90 -2.09
N GLU A 85 20.43 -20.89 -2.30
CA GLU A 85 19.02 -20.66 -2.65
C GLU A 85 18.27 -19.99 -1.50
N THR A 86 18.48 -20.43 -0.27
CA THR A 86 17.86 -19.81 0.92
C THR A 86 18.33 -18.36 1.10
N ASP A 87 19.62 -18.10 0.94
CA ASP A 87 20.21 -16.76 1.02
C ASP A 87 19.59 -15.84 -0.06
N LEU A 88 19.49 -16.33 -1.30
CA LEU A 88 18.86 -15.59 -2.38
C LEU A 88 17.38 -15.29 -2.08
N LEU A 89 16.62 -16.31 -1.67
CA LEU A 89 15.20 -16.16 -1.34
C LEU A 89 15.01 -15.10 -0.26
N MET A 90 15.76 -15.19 0.84
CA MET A 90 15.66 -14.22 1.93
C MET A 90 16.07 -12.82 1.50
N SER A 91 17.08 -12.68 0.66
CA SER A 91 17.49 -11.38 0.12
C SER A 91 16.40 -10.74 -0.78
N LEU A 92 15.73 -11.54 -1.61
CA LEU A 92 14.64 -11.09 -2.49
C LEU A 92 13.40 -10.73 -1.67
N VAL A 93 13.03 -11.57 -0.70
CA VAL A 93 11.96 -11.31 0.25
C VAL A 93 12.24 -10.01 1.01
N GLN A 94 13.49 -9.76 1.40
CA GLN A 94 13.92 -8.51 2.02
C GLN A 94 13.77 -7.29 1.12
N ARG A 95 14.18 -7.43 -0.13
CA ARG A 95 14.15 -6.35 -1.10
C ARG A 95 12.75 -5.97 -1.54
N PHE A 96 11.87 -6.95 -1.68
CA PHE A 96 10.52 -6.78 -2.25
C PHE A 96 9.40 -6.88 -1.23
N GLY A 97 9.71 -6.93 0.07
CA GLY A 97 8.73 -6.87 1.15
C GLY A 97 7.74 -8.04 1.14
N MET A 98 8.25 -9.26 0.96
CA MET A 98 7.44 -10.50 0.85
C MET A 98 6.46 -10.54 -0.33
N ASN A 99 6.65 -9.70 -1.36
CA ASN A 99 5.82 -9.81 -2.56
C ASN A 99 6.30 -10.99 -3.43
N PHE A 100 5.76 -12.18 -3.16
CA PHE A 100 6.19 -13.43 -3.81
C PHE A 100 5.99 -13.45 -5.33
N ILE A 101 5.07 -12.64 -5.87
CA ILE A 101 4.93 -12.47 -7.33
C ILE A 101 6.21 -11.85 -7.91
N ILE A 102 6.75 -10.81 -7.26
CA ILE A 102 7.99 -10.15 -7.69
C ILE A 102 9.20 -11.03 -7.34
N VAL A 103 9.21 -11.67 -6.17
CA VAL A 103 10.31 -12.56 -5.76
C VAL A 103 10.45 -13.71 -6.76
N HIS A 104 9.35 -14.34 -7.17
CA HIS A 104 9.34 -15.39 -8.19
C HIS A 104 9.75 -14.85 -9.57
N ASP A 105 9.25 -13.68 -10.00
CA ASP A 105 9.69 -13.03 -11.25
C ASP A 105 11.20 -12.75 -11.28
N ARG A 106 11.79 -12.41 -10.13
CA ARG A 106 13.22 -12.12 -9.98
C ARG A 106 14.06 -13.32 -9.57
N TRP A 107 13.46 -14.50 -9.46
CA TRP A 107 14.17 -15.73 -9.19
C TRP A 107 15.01 -16.11 -10.42
N ALA A 108 16.32 -15.98 -10.28
CA ALA A 108 17.27 -16.25 -11.35
C ALA A 108 18.53 -16.92 -10.78
N GLY A 109 19.16 -17.77 -11.58
CA GLY A 109 20.40 -18.48 -11.19
C GLY A 109 20.20 -19.90 -10.66
N PHE A 110 18.94 -20.31 -10.42
CA PHE A 110 18.57 -21.66 -9.98
C PHE A 110 17.42 -22.22 -10.81
N GLU A 111 17.04 -23.46 -10.55
CA GLU A 111 15.90 -24.10 -11.20
C GLU A 111 14.60 -23.34 -10.87
N LEU A 112 13.69 -23.26 -11.85
CA LEU A 112 12.44 -22.53 -11.68
C LEU A 112 11.55 -23.30 -10.69
N ARG A 113 11.24 -22.68 -9.55
CA ARG A 113 10.34 -23.25 -8.54
C ARG A 113 8.95 -22.67 -8.69
N SER A 114 7.92 -23.43 -8.30
CA SER A 114 6.56 -22.90 -8.25
C SER A 114 6.46 -21.83 -7.16
N LEU A 115 5.54 -20.88 -7.34
CA LEU A 115 5.29 -19.85 -6.34
C LEU A 115 4.89 -20.43 -4.99
N GLU A 116 4.07 -21.50 -4.98
CA GLU A 116 3.65 -22.20 -3.77
C GLU A 116 4.86 -22.75 -2.99
N HIS A 117 5.81 -23.37 -3.70
CA HIS A 117 7.00 -23.93 -3.07
C HIS A 117 7.96 -22.86 -2.53
N MET A 118 7.92 -21.63 -3.03
CA MET A 118 8.69 -20.52 -2.46
C MET A 118 8.04 -19.92 -1.21
N THR A 119 6.75 -20.18 -0.99
CA THR A 119 5.96 -19.60 0.10
C THR A 119 5.73 -20.55 1.28
N ASP A 120 5.83 -21.85 1.06
CA ASP A 120 5.73 -22.90 2.08
C ASP A 120 6.95 -22.91 3.02
#